data_AF-A0A5A7MZ85-F1
#
_entry.id   AF-A0A5A7MZ85-F1
#
_cell.length_a   1.000
_cell.length_b   1.000
_cell.length_c   1.000
_cell.angle_alpha   90.00
_cell.angle_beta   90.00
_cell.angle_gamma   90.00
#
_symmetry.space_group_name_H-M   'P 1'
#
loop_
_entity.id
_entity.type
_entity.pdbx_description
1 polymer ?
#
loop_
_entity_poly.entity_id
_entity_poly.type
_entity_poly.pdbx_seq_one_letter_code
_entity_poly.pdbx_strand_id
1 'polypeptide(L)'
;MVFAIDAADAFADPFQYLQVHRALHDHNLGCALTGYDPLIYAMRDPQLFPSDFDSIDWRLLRLWEESYPEKMDAIAHAINASDPAQLILDHCDGPDALNLGTGLGFRLFCGPALTS
;
A
#
# COMPACT_ATOMS: atom_id res chain seq x y z
N MET A 1 -6.12 -16.70 5.75
CA MET A 1 -7.14 -15.63 5.60
C MET A 1 -6.47 -14.33 5.99
N VAL A 2 -6.70 -13.25 5.24
CA VAL A 2 -6.09 -11.93 5.48
C VAL A 2 -7.22 -10.92 5.67
N PHE A 3 -7.10 -10.06 6.69
CA PHE A 3 -8.04 -8.98 6.96
C PHE A 3 -7.52 -7.69 6.34
N ALA A 4 -8.33 -7.07 5.49
CA ALA A 4 -8.06 -5.73 4.98
C ALA A 4 -8.54 -4.70 6.01
N ILE A 5 -7.64 -3.83 6.44
CA ILE A 5 -7.89 -2.72 7.36
C ILE A 5 -7.52 -1.44 6.59
N ASP A 6 -8.39 -0.43 6.64
CA ASP A 6 -8.09 0.86 6.03
C ASP A 6 -6.87 1.49 6.74
N ALA A 7 -5.88 1.89 5.95
CA ALA A 7 -4.68 2.54 6.47
C ALA A 7 -5.06 3.80 7.26
N ALA A 8 -6.05 4.58 6.80
CA ALA A 8 -6.51 5.78 7.49
C ALA A 8 -7.02 5.48 8.92
N ASP A 9 -7.74 4.37 9.09
CA ASP A 9 -8.22 3.93 10.42
C ASP A 9 -7.04 3.50 11.31
N ALA A 10 -6.05 2.80 10.75
CA ALA A 10 -4.85 2.42 11.49
C ALA A 10 -4.04 3.65 11.94
N PHE A 11 -3.95 4.69 11.10
CA PHE A 11 -3.28 5.95 11.44
C PHE A 11 -4.05 6.78 12.47
N ALA A 12 -5.38 6.68 12.51
CA ALA A 12 -6.20 7.40 13.47
C ALA A 12 -5.96 6.93 14.92
N ASP A 13 -5.73 5.63 15.13
CA ASP A 13 -5.32 5.06 16.41
C ASP A 13 -4.29 3.92 16.26
N PRO A 14 -2.98 4.25 16.22
CA PRO A 14 -1.91 3.27 16.02
C PRO A 14 -1.82 2.24 17.16
N PHE A 15 -2.19 2.61 18.39
CA PHE A 15 -2.13 1.68 19.53
C PHE A 15 -3.26 0.66 19.46
N GLN A 16 -4.46 1.09 19.08
CA GLN A 16 -5.55 0.18 18.81
C GLN A 16 -5.22 -0.75 17.63
N TYR A 17 -4.63 -0.20 16.57
CA TYR A 17 -4.18 -0.99 15.42
C TYR A 17 -3.22 -2.12 15.83
N LEU A 18 -2.18 -1.81 16.61
CA LEU A 18 -1.21 -2.80 17.08
C LEU A 18 -1.86 -3.91 17.92
N GLN A 19 -2.88 -3.58 18.72
CA GLN A 19 -3.64 -4.58 19.48
C GLN A 19 -4.42 -5.51 18.55
N VAL A 20 -5.09 -4.96 17.53
CA VAL A 20 -5.82 -5.74 16.52
C VAL A 20 -4.87 -6.62 15.72
N HIS A 21 -3.76 -6.07 15.22
CA HIS A 21 -2.75 -6.81 14.48
C HIS A 21 -2.22 -8.00 15.28
N ARG A 22 -1.88 -7.77 16.56
CA ARG A 22 -1.43 -8.84 17.46
C ARG A 22 -2.49 -9.92 17.64
N ALA A 23 -3.75 -9.54 17.85
CA ALA A 23 -4.84 -10.48 18.00
C ALA A 23 -5.03 -11.34 16.72
N LEU A 24 -4.93 -10.74 15.53
CA LEU A 24 -4.99 -11.47 14.26
C LEU A 24 -3.86 -12.52 14.18
N HIS A 25 -2.62 -12.11 14.47
CA HIS A 25 -1.48 -13.03 14.46
C HIS A 25 -1.60 -14.17 15.48
N ASP A 26 -2.07 -13.88 16.70
CA ASP A 26 -2.31 -14.90 17.73
C ASP A 26 -3.33 -15.98 17.26
N HIS A 27 -4.16 -15.64 16.27
CA HIS A 27 -5.12 -16.54 15.61
C HIS A 27 -4.65 -17.10 14.26
N ASN A 28 -3.38 -16.91 13.87
CA ASN A 28 -2.83 -17.29 12.55
C ASN A 28 -3.59 -16.65 11.37
N LEU A 29 -4.07 -15.43 11.57
CA LEU A 29 -4.72 -14.60 10.55
C LEU A 29 -3.73 -13.52 10.10
N GLY A 30 -3.75 -13.21 8.81
CA GLY A 30 -2.93 -12.14 8.26
C GLY A 30 -3.64 -10.78 8.26
N CYS A 31 -2.88 -9.72 8.05
CA CYS A 31 -3.34 -8.34 8.02
C CYS A 31 -2.83 -7.63 6.75
N ALA A 32 -3.73 -6.93 6.05
CA ALA A 32 -3.38 -6.02 4.98
C ALA A 32 -3.79 -4.59 5.36
N LEU A 33 -2.88 -3.62 5.21
CA LEU A 33 -3.22 -2.20 5.30
C LEU A 33 -3.50 -1.67 3.90
N THR A 34 -4.73 -1.21 3.68
CA THR A 34 -5.21 -0.86 2.34
C THR A 34 -5.50 0.61 2.19
N GLY A 35 -5.35 1.13 0.98
CA GLY A 35 -5.74 2.50 0.65
C GLY A 35 -4.75 3.55 1.15
N TYR A 36 -3.47 3.21 1.23
CA TYR A 36 -2.44 4.19 1.59
C TYR A 36 -2.47 5.39 0.64
N ASP A 37 -2.38 6.58 1.24
CA ASP A 37 -1.81 7.73 0.56
C ASP A 37 -0.31 7.46 0.28
N PRO A 38 0.18 7.64 -0.97
CA PRO A 38 1.55 7.35 -1.34
C PRO A 38 2.63 8.05 -0.51
N LEU A 39 2.38 9.31 -0.11
CA LEU A 39 3.35 10.04 0.72
C LEU A 39 3.33 9.51 2.16
N ILE A 40 2.15 9.23 2.70
CA ILE A 40 2.02 8.60 4.02
C ILE A 40 2.70 7.24 4.03
N TYR A 41 2.54 6.44 2.98
CA TYR A 41 3.27 5.18 2.81
C TYR A 41 4.78 5.39 2.90
N ALA A 42 5.31 6.39 2.18
CA ALA A 42 6.74 6.68 2.16
C ALA A 42 7.30 7.17 3.51
N MET A 43 6.45 7.74 4.36
CA MET A 43 6.83 8.30 5.66
C MET A 43 6.51 7.37 6.85
N ARG A 44 5.78 6.26 6.63
CA ARG A 44 5.35 5.39 7.73
C ARG A 44 6.54 4.70 8.39
N ASP A 45 6.38 4.42 9.68
CA ASP A 45 7.27 3.51 10.40
C ASP A 45 6.66 2.09 10.34
N PRO A 46 7.28 1.13 9.64
CA PRO A 46 6.78 -0.24 9.57
C PRO A 46 6.69 -0.95 10.93
N GLN A 47 7.42 -0.48 11.95
CA GLN A 47 7.32 -1.04 13.31
C GLN A 47 6.04 -0.59 14.03
N LEU A 48 5.52 0.59 13.68
CA LEU A 48 4.26 1.11 14.21
C LEU A 48 3.05 0.61 13.42
N PHE A 49 3.26 0.30 12.14
CA PHE A 49 2.22 -0.18 11.22
C PHE A 49 2.63 -1.51 10.56
N PRO A 50 2.82 -2.59 11.35
CA PRO A 50 3.19 -3.89 10.80
C PRO A 50 2.03 -4.48 10.00
N SER A 51 2.30 -5.00 8.80
CA SER A 51 1.30 -5.64 7.94
C SER A 51 1.97 -6.77 7.13
N ASP A 52 1.18 -7.76 6.69
CA ASP A 52 1.63 -8.79 5.75
C ASP A 52 1.56 -8.28 4.30
N PHE A 53 0.60 -7.40 4.03
CA PHE A 53 0.41 -6.73 2.75
C PHE A 53 0.10 -5.26 2.96
N ASP A 54 0.58 -4.43 2.05
CA ASP A 54 0.16 -3.05 1.93
C ASP A 54 -0.44 -2.81 0.54
N SER A 55 -1.45 -1.94 0.43
CA SER A 55 -1.93 -1.48 -0.86
C SER A 55 -1.93 0.03 -1.00
N ILE A 56 -1.41 0.50 -2.13
CA ILE A 56 -1.49 1.90 -2.56
C ILE A 56 -2.53 1.98 -3.67
N ASP A 57 -3.45 2.95 -3.57
CA ASP A 57 -4.42 3.21 -4.62
C ASP A 57 -3.73 3.87 -5.82
N TRP A 58 -3.81 3.23 -6.98
CA TRP A 58 -3.32 3.75 -8.25
C TRP A 58 -3.74 5.19 -8.52
N ARG A 59 -5.01 5.52 -8.24
CA ARG A 59 -5.59 6.84 -8.53
C ARG A 59 -4.93 7.92 -7.69
N LEU A 60 -4.59 7.59 -6.44
CA LEU A 60 -3.84 8.50 -5.56
C LEU A 60 -2.39 8.63 -6.03
N LEU A 61 -1.74 7.52 -6.37
CA LEU A 61 -0.37 7.55 -6.90
C LEU A 61 -0.24 8.43 -8.14
N ARG A 62 -1.19 8.30 -9.08
CA ARG A 62 -1.27 9.15 -10.27
C ARG A 62 -1.50 10.62 -9.92
N LEU A 63 -2.39 10.91 -8.96
CA LEU A 63 -2.63 12.28 -8.51
C LEU A 63 -1.36 12.92 -7.94
N TRP A 64 -0.56 12.15 -7.18
CA TRP A 64 0.73 12.59 -6.64
C TRP A 64 1.77 12.85 -7.74
N GLU A 65 1.86 11.96 -8.74
CA GLU A 65 2.74 12.16 -9.90
C GLU A 65 2.41 13.45 -10.65
N GLU A 66 1.12 13.72 -10.89
CA GLU A 66 0.66 14.89 -11.63
C GLU A 66 0.76 16.20 -10.81
N SER A 67 0.45 16.14 -9.51
CA SER A 67 0.33 17.35 -8.67
C SER A 67 1.61 17.72 -7.93
N TYR A 68 2.45 16.73 -7.59
CA TYR A 68 3.63 16.90 -6.74
C TYR A 68 4.81 16.04 -7.24
N PRO A 69 5.27 16.25 -8.49
CA PRO A 69 6.33 15.44 -9.08
C PRO A 69 7.63 15.46 -8.25
N GLU A 70 7.90 16.53 -7.49
CA GLU A 70 9.06 16.63 -6.62
C GLU A 70 9.03 15.67 -5.41
N LYS A 71 7.88 15.08 -5.11
CA LYS A 71 7.71 14.08 -4.04
C LYS A 71 7.88 12.64 -4.56
N MET A 72 7.84 12.46 -5.88
CA MET A 72 7.89 11.12 -6.48
C MET A 72 9.21 10.40 -6.22
N ASP A 73 10.32 11.11 -6.06
CA ASP A 73 11.60 10.47 -5.70
C ASP A 73 11.53 9.77 -4.34
N ALA A 74 10.89 10.41 -3.34
CA ALA A 74 10.73 9.82 -2.00
C ALA A 74 9.74 8.65 -2.03
N ILE A 75 8.63 8.80 -2.76
CA ILE A 75 7.61 7.75 -2.93
C ILE A 75 8.21 6.53 -3.65
N ALA A 76 8.90 6.75 -4.77
CA ALA A 76 9.57 5.70 -5.53
C ALA A 76 10.65 5.02 -4.70
N HIS A 77 11.42 5.77 -3.90
CA HIS A 77 12.41 5.18 -3.01
C HIS A 77 11.76 4.24 -2.00
N ALA A 78 10.66 4.65 -1.36
CA ALA A 78 9.95 3.82 -0.40
C ALA A 78 9.34 2.55 -1.03
N ILE A 79 8.75 2.68 -2.21
CA ILE A 79 8.20 1.53 -2.97
C ILE A 79 9.32 0.54 -3.30
N ASN A 80 10.46 1.01 -3.82
CA ASN A 80 11.58 0.15 -4.19
C ASN A 80 12.32 -0.47 -2.98
N ALA A 81 12.24 0.17 -1.81
CA ALA A 81 12.81 -0.37 -0.57
C ALA A 81 11.92 -1.44 0.09
N SER A 82 10.66 -1.55 -0.33
CA SER A 82 9.68 -2.49 0.22
C SER A 82 9.80 -3.87 -0.41
N ASP A 83 9.34 -4.92 0.29
CA ASP A 83 9.28 -6.25 -0.31
C ASP A 83 8.23 -6.24 -1.45
N PRO A 84 8.64 -6.50 -2.71
CA PRO A 84 7.71 -6.49 -3.84
C PRO A 84 6.62 -7.57 -3.74
N ALA A 85 6.79 -8.59 -2.89
CA ALA A 85 5.77 -9.60 -2.63
C ALA A 85 4.72 -9.17 -1.59
N GLN A 86 4.90 -8.02 -0.94
CA GLN A 86 3.98 -7.49 0.08
C GLN A 86 3.22 -6.25 -0.40
N LEU A 87 3.76 -5.52 -1.37
CA LEU A 87 3.18 -4.26 -1.84
C LEU A 87 2.33 -4.43 -3.10
N ILE A 88 1.05 -4.06 -3.00
CA ILE A 88 0.04 -4.16 -4.04
C ILE A 88 -0.29 -2.77 -4.59
N LEU A 89 -0.30 -2.62 -5.91
CA LEU A 89 -0.94 -1.47 -6.55
C LEU A 89 -2.42 -1.81 -6.82
N ASP A 90 -3.32 -1.13 -6.13
CA ASP A 90 -4.76 -1.41 -6.19
C ASP A 90 -5.51 -0.45 -7.13
N HIS A 91 -6.73 -0.80 -7.53
CA HIS A 91 -7.55 -0.05 -8.49
C HIS A 91 -6.84 0.17 -9.84
N CYS A 92 -6.10 -0.84 -10.30
CA CYS A 92 -5.48 -0.86 -11.61
C CYS A 92 -6.53 -1.04 -12.72
N ASP A 93 -7.12 0.07 -13.15
CA ASP A 93 -8.23 0.10 -14.10
C ASP A 93 -7.79 0.15 -15.58
N GLY A 94 -6.48 0.10 -15.87
CA GLY A 94 -5.99 0.11 -17.25
C GLY A 94 -4.48 -0.05 -17.42
N PRO A 95 -3.99 -0.08 -18.67
CA PRO A 95 -2.57 -0.30 -18.99
C PRO A 95 -1.62 0.73 -18.38
N ASP A 96 -2.08 1.97 -18.19
CA ASP A 96 -1.28 3.03 -17.57
C ASP A 96 -0.88 2.68 -16.14
N ALA A 97 -1.78 2.05 -15.38
CA ALA A 97 -1.52 1.60 -14.01
C ALA A 97 -0.40 0.54 -13.97
N LEU A 98 -0.42 -0.38 -14.93
CA LEU A 98 0.61 -1.40 -15.07
C LEU A 98 1.96 -0.80 -15.45
N ASN A 99 1.98 0.14 -16.39
CA ASN A 99 3.21 0.77 -16.87
C ASN A 99 3.89 1.58 -15.77
N LEU A 100 3.16 2.48 -15.11
CA LEU A 100 3.73 3.29 -14.04
C LEU A 100 4.08 2.42 -12.82
N GLY A 101 3.18 1.53 -12.41
CA GLY A 101 3.44 0.63 -11.28
C GLY A 101 4.66 -0.26 -11.49
N THR A 102 4.83 -0.85 -12.68
CA THR A 102 6.02 -1.63 -13.01
C THR A 102 7.27 -0.75 -13.01
N GLY A 103 7.18 0.48 -13.51
CA GLY A 103 8.28 1.46 -13.51
C GLY A 103 8.72 1.86 -12.10
N LEU A 104 7.80 1.87 -11.14
CA LEU A 104 8.06 2.20 -9.73
C LEU A 104 8.48 0.99 -8.88
N GLY A 105 8.42 -0.23 -9.42
CA GLY A 105 8.90 -1.44 -8.76
C GLY A 105 7.80 -2.39 -8.24
N PHE A 106 6.52 -2.09 -8.45
CA PHE A 106 5.43 -2.97 -8.05
C PHE A 106 5.47 -4.31 -8.82
N ARG A 107 5.12 -5.39 -8.14
CA ARG A 107 4.97 -6.74 -8.72
C ARG A 107 3.57 -7.34 -8.54
N LEU A 108 2.79 -6.81 -7.60
CA LEU A 108 1.42 -7.23 -7.36
C LEU A 108 0.47 -6.11 -7.77
N PHE A 109 -0.57 -6.47 -8.52
CA PHE A 109 -1.54 -5.54 -9.05
C PHE A 109 -2.95 -6.08 -8.81
N CYS A 110 -3.88 -5.21 -8.43
CA CYS A 110 -5.28 -5.53 -8.20
C CYS A 110 -6.14 -4.53 -8.99
N GLY A 111 -7.14 -5.02 -9.72
CA GLY A 111 -8.05 -4.17 -10.48
C GLY A 111 -8.83 -4.90 -11.58
N PRO A 112 -9.96 -4.32 -12.02
CA PRO A 112 -10.86 -4.93 -13.00
C PRO A 112 -10.23 -5.12 -14.38
N ALA A 113 -9.24 -4.30 -14.76
CA ALA A 113 -8.58 -4.39 -16.06
C ALA A 113 -7.55 -5.53 -16.17
N LEU A 114 -7.34 -6.29 -15.09
CA LEU A 114 -6.41 -7.43 -15.05
C LEU A 114 -7.12 -8.77 -15.26
N THR A 115 -8.45 -8.78 -15.26
CA THR A 115 -9.29 -9.99 -15.36
C THR A 115 -10.05 -10.11 -16.67
N SER A 116 -9.73 -9.30 -17.68
CA SER A 116 -10.36 -9.31 -19.01
C SER A 116 -9.66 -10.25 -20.00
#